data_AF-A0A7V4JHH9-F1
#
_entry.id   AF-A0A7V4JHH9-F1
#
_cell.length_a   1.000
_cell.length_b   1.000
_cell.length_c   1.000
_cell.angle_alpha   90.00
_cell.angle_beta   90.00
_cell.angle_gamma   90.00
#
_symmetry.space_group_name_H-M   'P 1'
#
loop_
_entity.id
_entity.type
_entity.pdbx_description
1 polymer ?
#
loop_
_entity_poly.entity_id
_entity_poly.type
_entity_poly.pdbx_seq_one_letter_code
_entity_poly.pdbx_strand_id
1 'polypeptide(L)'
;MQITKVECIPVSIPFAKPMVMSGGAATQADAVVVKIHTDEGVTGVAETGDTSLWYMGESQDSILHNLARVFAPHMLLGADPFDLEKIVARMDKAARANNQSKAVVDYALHDLMGKALGVPVYKLLGGLSNPRIRLAFVMSSGTAEEVGAEGKALVKAGFGALKLKVGAQSPEQDVEMIAALREAVGGQVRLIIDANGGWMYHEALYVLRKAAQYDLLLAEQPVPWWDIDGLARLRRKVDVPIFADESAAELAHVLQIIEREAADGLFLKIPKAGGILKSRRWVAVAQAANRAG
;
A
#
# COMPACT_ATOMS: atom_id res chain seq x y z
N MET A 1 -19.41 26.38 -3.07
CA MET A 1 -18.14 26.15 -2.37
C MET A 1 -16.97 26.26 -3.33
N GLN A 2 -15.95 27.06 -2.97
CA GLN A 2 -14.72 27.23 -3.73
C GLN A 2 -13.50 27.06 -2.82
N ILE A 3 -12.45 26.44 -3.33
CA ILE A 3 -11.18 26.30 -2.61
C ILE A 3 -10.44 27.65 -2.62
N THR A 4 -10.09 28.16 -1.45
CA THR A 4 -9.48 29.49 -1.27
C THR A 4 -8.00 29.43 -0.89
N LYS A 5 -7.55 28.35 -0.25
CA LYS A 5 -6.17 28.20 0.21
C LYS A 5 -5.79 26.73 0.32
N VAL A 6 -4.54 26.43 0.00
CA VAL A 6 -3.91 25.12 0.22
C VAL A 6 -2.67 25.30 1.07
N GLU A 7 -2.59 24.60 2.19
CA GLU A 7 -1.41 24.56 3.07
C GLU A 7 -0.76 23.19 2.97
N CYS A 8 0.57 23.18 2.89
CA CYS A 8 1.37 21.95 2.82
C CYS A 8 2.41 22.02 3.94
N ILE A 9 2.37 21.07 4.87
CA ILE A 9 3.20 21.07 6.07
C ILE A 9 4.03 19.78 6.07
N PRO A 10 5.36 19.84 5.85
CA PRO A 10 6.20 18.66 6.00
C PRO A 10 6.24 18.22 7.47
N VAL A 11 6.19 16.91 7.68
CA VAL A 11 6.28 16.28 9.00
C VAL A 11 7.21 15.08 8.89
N SER A 12 8.11 14.93 9.86
CA SER A 12 9.00 13.77 10.00
C SER A 12 8.76 13.12 11.35
N ILE A 13 8.44 11.83 11.36
CA ILE A 13 8.06 11.07 12.56
C ILE A 13 9.09 9.96 12.79
N PRO A 14 9.90 10.02 13.87
CA PRO A 14 10.86 8.97 14.16
C PRO A 14 10.14 7.67 14.56
N PHE A 15 10.64 6.53 14.09
CA PHE A 15 10.12 5.24 14.50
C PHE A 15 10.63 4.84 15.88
N ALA A 16 9.81 4.10 16.63
CA ALA A 16 10.22 3.54 17.92
C ALA A 16 11.35 2.51 17.78
N LYS A 17 11.40 1.80 16.66
CA LYS A 17 12.47 0.89 16.24
C LYS A 17 12.66 1.00 14.72
N PRO A 18 13.90 0.90 14.20
CA PRO A 18 14.12 0.84 12.77
C PRO A 18 13.34 -0.32 12.12
N MET A 19 12.74 -0.06 10.96
CA MET A 19 12.06 -1.08 10.17
C MET A 19 13.01 -1.57 9.09
N VAL A 20 13.34 -2.87 9.10
CA VAL A 20 14.27 -3.49 8.15
C VAL A 20 13.49 -4.25 7.08
N MET A 21 13.70 -3.87 5.82
CA MET A 21 13.11 -4.47 4.62
C MET A 21 14.19 -4.68 3.54
N SER A 22 13.85 -5.31 2.41
CA SER A 22 14.80 -5.60 1.33
C SER A 22 15.56 -4.36 0.82
N GLY A 23 14.90 -3.19 0.80
CA GLY A 23 15.48 -1.91 0.40
C GLY A 23 16.35 -1.21 1.46
N GLY A 24 16.54 -1.79 2.66
CA GLY A 24 17.32 -1.21 3.75
C GLY A 24 16.53 -0.95 5.03
N ALA A 25 17.14 -0.20 5.95
CA ALA A 25 16.54 0.17 7.24
C ALA A 25 15.98 1.60 7.20
N ALA A 26 14.70 1.76 7.54
CA ALA A 26 14.05 3.07 7.72
C ALA A 26 14.00 3.42 9.20
N THR A 27 14.37 4.66 9.56
CA THR A 27 14.42 5.15 10.95
C THR A 27 13.36 6.20 11.28
N GLN A 28 12.74 6.79 10.26
CA GLN A 28 11.65 7.75 10.37
C GLN A 28 10.70 7.58 9.19
N ALA A 29 9.48 8.10 9.35
CA ALA A 29 8.54 8.32 8.26
C ALA A 29 8.49 9.81 7.91
N ASP A 30 8.69 10.13 6.64
CA ASP A 30 8.59 11.50 6.13
C ASP A 30 7.26 11.65 5.39
N ALA A 31 6.46 12.66 5.75
CA ALA A 31 5.12 12.87 5.21
C ALA A 31 4.82 14.35 4.95
N VAL A 32 3.73 14.63 4.26
CA VAL A 32 3.18 15.99 4.09
C VAL A 32 1.73 16.00 4.55
N VAL A 33 1.42 16.87 5.50
CA VAL A 33 0.05 17.19 5.89
C VAL A 33 -0.48 18.31 4.98
N VAL A 34 -1.62 18.06 4.34
CA VAL A 34 -2.29 19.02 3.46
C VAL A 34 -3.57 19.51 4.12
N LYS A 35 -3.81 20.83 4.07
CA LYS A 35 -5.08 21.45 4.43
C LYS A 35 -5.64 22.23 3.25
N ILE A 36 -6.86 21.92 2.84
CA ILE A 36 -7.58 22.60 1.76
C ILE A 36 -8.74 23.37 2.38
N HIS A 37 -8.71 24.68 2.26
CA HIS A 37 -9.71 25.60 2.82
C HIS A 37 -10.70 26.07 1.77
N THR A 38 -11.91 26.39 2.20
CA THR A 38 -12.97 26.91 1.34
C THR A 38 -13.46 28.29 1.77
N ASP A 39 -14.17 28.96 0.87
CA ASP A 39 -14.89 30.21 1.13
C ASP A 39 -16.03 30.07 2.14
N GLU A 40 -16.57 28.85 2.29
CA GLU A 40 -17.61 28.51 3.26
C GLU A 40 -17.05 28.09 4.64
N GLY A 41 -15.74 28.18 4.85
CA GLY A 41 -15.09 27.91 6.14
C GLY A 41 -14.88 26.42 6.46
N VAL A 42 -15.17 25.52 5.52
CA VAL A 42 -14.88 24.08 5.66
C VAL A 42 -13.45 23.80 5.24
N THR A 43 -12.72 23.01 6.04
CA THR A 43 -11.33 22.61 5.77
C THR A 43 -11.22 21.09 5.70
N GLY A 44 -10.75 20.60 4.55
CA GLY A 44 -10.27 19.23 4.37
C GLY A 44 -8.84 19.07 4.85
N VAL A 45 -8.54 17.97 5.52
CA VAL A 45 -7.20 17.66 6.05
C VAL A 45 -6.82 16.24 5.66
N ALA A 46 -5.59 16.07 5.21
CA ALA A 46 -5.04 14.76 4.89
C ALA A 46 -3.53 14.70 5.13
N GLU A 47 -3.00 13.49 5.13
CA GLU A 47 -1.58 13.19 5.28
C GLU A 47 -1.20 12.12 4.25
N THR A 48 0.02 12.22 3.70
CA THR A 48 0.47 11.37 2.58
C THR A 48 0.73 9.91 2.96
N GLY A 49 0.88 9.62 4.25
CA GLY A 49 1.66 8.48 4.72
C GLY A 49 3.15 8.72 4.53
N ASP A 50 3.93 7.73 4.94
CA ASP A 50 5.38 7.68 4.69
C ASP A 50 5.68 7.79 3.19
N THR A 51 6.60 8.69 2.85
CA THR A 51 7.06 8.95 1.49
C THR A 51 8.30 8.10 1.22
N SER A 52 8.34 7.50 0.04
CA SER A 52 9.40 6.55 -0.28
C SER A 52 9.81 6.67 -1.74
N LEU A 53 11.06 7.09 -1.94
CA LEU A 53 11.69 7.14 -3.27
C LEU A 53 11.85 5.75 -3.86
N TRP A 54 12.12 4.74 -3.03
CA TRP A 54 12.27 3.35 -3.48
C TRP A 54 10.92 2.76 -3.92
N TYR A 55 9.87 2.95 -3.12
CA TYR A 55 8.59 2.28 -3.32
C TYR A 55 7.65 3.03 -4.26
N MET A 56 7.50 4.35 -4.08
CA MET A 56 6.57 5.19 -4.87
C MET A 56 7.26 6.14 -5.84
N GLY A 57 8.58 6.32 -5.72
CA GLY A 57 9.32 7.29 -6.53
C GLY A 57 9.11 8.75 -6.11
N GLU A 58 8.55 8.99 -4.92
CA GLU A 58 8.22 10.33 -4.42
C GLU A 58 8.91 10.58 -3.07
N SER A 59 9.56 11.74 -2.94
CA SER A 59 10.05 12.29 -1.67
C SER A 59 9.10 13.37 -1.15
N GLN A 60 9.21 13.69 0.14
CA GLN A 60 8.55 14.84 0.77
C GLN A 60 8.73 16.14 -0.06
N ASP A 61 9.94 16.42 -0.54
CA ASP A 61 10.23 17.60 -1.37
C ASP A 61 9.50 17.58 -2.72
N SER A 62 9.50 16.42 -3.40
CA SER A 62 8.81 16.28 -4.69
C SER A 62 7.30 16.48 -4.54
N ILE A 63 6.73 16.00 -3.43
CA ILE A 63 5.31 16.16 -3.12
C ILE A 63 4.99 17.62 -2.79
N LEU A 64 5.80 18.28 -1.97
CA LEU A 64 5.66 19.72 -1.69
C LEU A 64 5.69 20.55 -2.98
N HIS A 65 6.60 20.22 -3.90
CA HIS A 65 6.66 20.87 -5.20
C HIS A 65 5.37 20.66 -6.00
N ASN A 66 4.92 19.41 -6.17
CA ASN A 66 3.69 19.11 -6.90
C ASN A 66 2.49 19.83 -6.31
N LEU A 67 2.33 19.81 -4.98
CA LEU A 67 1.23 20.47 -4.29
C LEU A 67 1.27 21.98 -4.45
N ALA A 68 2.38 22.62 -4.10
CA ALA A 68 2.45 24.08 -4.01
C ALA A 68 2.66 24.79 -5.36
N ARG A 69 3.31 24.13 -6.32
CA ARG A 69 3.72 24.73 -7.60
C ARG A 69 2.91 24.24 -8.79
N VAL A 70 2.30 23.06 -8.69
CA VAL A 70 1.56 22.46 -9.82
C VAL A 70 0.07 22.39 -9.50
N PHE A 71 -0.33 21.66 -8.46
CA PHE A 71 -1.73 21.32 -8.23
C PHE A 71 -2.52 22.48 -7.64
N ALA A 72 -2.03 23.12 -6.57
CA ALA A 72 -2.72 24.23 -5.93
C ALA A 72 -3.04 25.39 -6.90
N PRO A 73 -2.05 26.01 -7.59
CA PRO A 73 -2.32 27.19 -8.42
C PRO A 73 -3.15 26.89 -9.67
N HIS A 74 -3.04 25.68 -10.23
CA HIS A 74 -3.63 25.39 -11.54
C HIS A 74 -4.91 24.57 -11.44
N MET A 75 -5.08 23.70 -10.44
CA MET A 75 -6.22 22.77 -10.34
C MET A 75 -7.13 23.02 -9.15
N LEU A 76 -6.59 23.51 -8.02
CA LEU A 76 -7.34 23.57 -6.77
C LEU A 76 -7.91 24.96 -6.50
N LEU A 77 -7.10 26.02 -6.51
CA LEU A 77 -7.58 27.36 -6.15
C LEU A 77 -8.71 27.81 -7.09
N GLY A 78 -9.84 28.23 -6.50
CA GLY A 78 -11.07 28.60 -7.20
C GLY A 78 -11.93 27.44 -7.70
N ALA A 79 -11.47 26.18 -7.58
CA ALA A 79 -12.25 25.01 -7.96
C ALA A 79 -13.30 24.67 -6.90
N ASP A 80 -14.40 24.09 -7.34
CA ASP A 80 -15.39 23.45 -6.46
C ASP A 80 -14.84 22.10 -5.99
N PRO A 81 -14.72 21.83 -4.67
CA PRO A 81 -14.22 20.55 -4.18
C PRO A 81 -15.11 19.35 -4.55
N PHE A 82 -16.39 19.56 -4.91
CA PHE A 82 -17.30 18.51 -5.37
C PHE A 82 -17.05 18.11 -6.84
N ASP A 83 -16.30 18.90 -7.62
CA ASP A 83 -15.84 18.58 -8.97
C ASP A 83 -14.66 17.57 -8.94
N LEU A 84 -14.65 16.60 -8.01
CA LEU A 84 -13.51 15.73 -7.71
C LEU A 84 -12.97 15.00 -8.94
N GLU A 85 -13.84 14.39 -9.75
CA GLU A 85 -13.46 13.71 -10.99
C GLU A 85 -12.68 14.61 -11.95
N LYS A 86 -13.14 15.86 -12.10
CA LYS A 86 -12.50 16.87 -12.94
C LYS A 86 -11.17 17.32 -12.37
N ILE A 87 -11.08 17.53 -11.06
CA ILE A 87 -9.82 17.88 -10.39
C ILE A 87 -8.78 16.77 -10.59
N VAL A 88 -9.14 15.52 -10.29
CA VAL A 88 -8.27 14.35 -10.44
C VAL A 88 -7.83 14.16 -11.89
N ALA A 89 -8.75 14.26 -12.86
CA ALA A 89 -8.42 14.17 -14.28
C ALA A 89 -7.44 15.27 -14.75
N ARG A 90 -7.54 16.49 -14.19
CA ARG A 90 -6.58 17.57 -14.47
C ARG A 90 -5.22 17.30 -13.85
N MET A 91 -5.17 16.76 -12.62
CA MET A 91 -3.91 16.35 -12.00
C MET A 91 -3.21 15.23 -12.78
N ASP A 92 -3.96 14.23 -13.27
CA ASP A 92 -3.41 13.16 -14.12
C ASP A 92 -2.82 13.68 -15.44
N LYS A 93 -3.38 14.75 -16.01
CA LYS A 93 -2.82 15.39 -17.21
C LYS A 93 -1.56 16.20 -16.92
N ALA A 94 -1.48 16.84 -15.77
CA ALA A 94 -0.35 17.70 -15.41
C ALA A 94 0.86 16.92 -14.89
N ALA A 95 0.62 15.84 -14.17
CA ALA A 95 1.65 14.97 -13.62
C ALA A 95 1.34 13.52 -14.01
N ARG A 96 2.20 12.92 -14.86
CA ARG A 96 2.02 11.54 -15.32
C ARG A 96 2.01 10.54 -14.15
N ALA A 97 3.07 10.56 -13.34
CA ALA A 97 3.21 9.75 -12.12
C ALA A 97 2.74 10.56 -10.90
N ASN A 98 3.46 10.49 -9.78
CA ASN A 98 3.20 11.26 -8.57
C ASN A 98 1.84 10.93 -7.90
N ASN A 99 1.55 9.64 -7.78
CA ASN A 99 0.27 9.18 -7.24
C ASN A 99 0.12 9.53 -5.76
N GLN A 100 1.19 9.52 -4.96
CA GLN A 100 1.10 9.93 -3.56
C GLN A 100 0.75 11.42 -3.44
N SER A 101 1.34 12.28 -4.27
CA SER A 101 0.97 13.70 -4.38
C SER A 101 -0.50 13.89 -4.75
N LYS A 102 -1.03 13.10 -5.70
CA LYS A 102 -2.45 13.16 -6.11
C LYS A 102 -3.38 12.63 -5.02
N ALA A 103 -2.96 11.56 -4.35
CA ALA A 103 -3.76 10.86 -3.35
C ALA A 103 -4.03 11.76 -2.15
N VAL A 104 -3.03 12.50 -1.65
CA VAL A 104 -3.25 13.39 -0.50
C VAL A 104 -4.23 14.53 -0.80
N VAL A 105 -4.28 15.01 -2.06
CA VAL A 105 -5.32 15.96 -2.50
C VAL A 105 -6.68 15.28 -2.49
N ASP A 106 -6.81 14.09 -3.09
CA ASP A 106 -8.06 13.32 -3.09
C ASP A 106 -8.57 13.05 -1.66
N TYR A 107 -7.69 12.72 -0.71
CA TYR A 107 -8.05 12.52 0.69
C TYR A 107 -8.61 13.78 1.33
N ALA A 108 -7.92 14.91 1.16
CA ALA A 108 -8.33 16.17 1.73
C ALA A 108 -9.68 16.61 1.15
N LEU A 109 -9.92 16.39 -0.14
CA LEU A 109 -11.21 16.66 -0.77
C LEU A 109 -12.32 15.73 -0.26
N HIS A 110 -12.05 14.45 -0.04
CA HIS A 110 -13.03 13.54 0.57
C HIS A 110 -13.38 13.93 2.02
N ASP A 111 -12.37 14.28 2.83
CA ASP A 111 -12.58 14.77 4.19
C ASP A 111 -13.40 16.07 4.20
N LEU A 112 -13.08 17.01 3.29
CA LEU A 112 -13.82 18.25 3.07
C LEU A 112 -15.28 17.97 2.70
N MET A 113 -15.53 17.13 1.70
CA MET A 113 -16.89 16.78 1.27
C MET A 113 -17.68 16.12 2.41
N GLY A 114 -17.05 15.23 3.17
CA GLY A 114 -17.68 14.59 4.34
C GLY A 114 -18.10 15.62 5.39
N LYS A 115 -17.20 16.56 5.73
CA LYS A 115 -17.48 17.66 6.67
C LYS A 115 -18.56 18.60 6.16
N ALA A 116 -18.51 19.01 4.89
CA ALA A 116 -19.51 19.87 4.26
C ALA A 116 -20.92 19.25 4.30
N LEU A 117 -21.01 17.93 4.13
CA LEU A 117 -22.27 17.18 4.14
C LEU A 117 -22.67 16.65 5.52
N GLY A 118 -21.83 16.81 6.54
CA GLY A 118 -22.08 16.28 7.90
C GLY A 118 -22.10 14.74 7.97
N VAL A 119 -21.36 14.06 7.08
CA VAL A 119 -21.31 12.59 7.02
C VAL A 119 -19.87 12.05 7.00
N PRO A 120 -19.62 10.87 7.59
CA PRO A 120 -18.31 10.24 7.46
C PRO A 120 -18.04 9.78 6.02
N VAL A 121 -16.78 9.84 5.58
CA VAL A 121 -16.37 9.54 4.20
C VAL A 121 -16.89 8.18 3.71
N TYR A 122 -16.89 7.14 4.54
CA TYR A 122 -17.39 5.82 4.13
C TYR A 122 -18.86 5.85 3.66
N LYS A 123 -19.69 6.81 4.12
CA LYS A 123 -21.07 6.99 3.62
C LYS A 123 -21.08 7.52 2.19
N LEU A 124 -20.15 8.42 1.84
CA LEU A 124 -19.95 8.87 0.45
C LEU A 124 -19.53 7.71 -0.47
N LEU A 125 -18.89 6.69 0.11
CA LEU A 125 -18.39 5.53 -0.62
C LEU A 125 -19.40 4.38 -0.76
N GLY A 126 -20.64 4.55 -0.31
CA GLY A 126 -21.69 3.53 -0.39
C GLY A 126 -22.07 2.90 0.94
N GLY A 127 -21.44 3.32 2.05
CA GLY A 127 -21.80 2.90 3.40
C GLY A 127 -20.84 1.89 4.01
N LEU A 128 -21.14 1.54 5.26
CA LEU A 128 -20.32 0.64 6.06
C LEU A 128 -20.62 -0.82 5.68
N SER A 129 -19.66 -1.49 5.06
CA SER A 129 -19.75 -2.94 4.76
C SER A 129 -19.22 -3.80 5.91
N ASN A 130 -18.08 -3.39 6.50
CA ASN A 130 -17.39 -4.18 7.52
C ASN A 130 -17.25 -3.34 8.80
N PRO A 131 -17.96 -3.69 9.90
CA PRO A 131 -17.91 -2.91 11.13
C PRO A 131 -16.60 -3.08 11.90
N ARG A 132 -15.85 -4.16 11.63
CA ARG A 132 -14.54 -4.45 12.22
C ARG A 132 -13.65 -5.08 11.16
N ILE A 133 -12.37 -4.73 11.19
CA ILE A 133 -11.33 -5.29 10.33
C ILE A 133 -10.28 -5.93 11.23
N ARG A 134 -9.89 -7.16 10.92
CA ARG A 134 -8.80 -7.84 11.62
C ARG A 134 -7.48 -7.25 11.14
N LEU A 135 -6.63 -6.85 12.08
CA LEU A 135 -5.29 -6.35 11.78
C LEU A 135 -4.29 -7.51 11.75
N ALA A 136 -3.36 -7.45 10.80
CA ALA A 136 -2.13 -8.24 10.84
C ALA A 136 -1.00 -7.34 11.33
N PHE A 137 -0.08 -7.89 12.12
CA PHE A 137 1.10 -7.16 12.54
C PHE A 137 2.24 -7.37 11.54
N VAL A 138 2.94 -6.31 11.16
CA VAL A 138 4.09 -6.38 10.24
C VAL A 138 5.37 -6.50 11.07
N MET A 139 6.09 -7.59 10.87
CA MET A 139 7.36 -7.92 11.51
C MET A 139 8.51 -7.62 10.55
N SER A 140 9.59 -7.05 11.08
CA SER A 140 10.83 -6.85 10.31
C SER A 140 11.54 -8.18 10.05
N SER A 141 12.47 -8.17 9.10
CA SER A 141 13.44 -9.27 8.96
C SER A 141 14.42 -9.26 10.15
N GLY A 142 14.99 -10.42 10.48
CA GLY A 142 15.94 -10.58 11.58
C GLY A 142 16.54 -11.98 11.61
N THR A 143 17.03 -12.43 12.75
CA THR A 143 17.41 -13.85 12.92
C THR A 143 16.17 -14.72 13.17
N ALA A 144 16.27 -16.02 12.90
CA ALA A 144 15.19 -16.98 13.17
C ALA A 144 14.74 -16.97 14.64
N GLU A 145 15.68 -16.80 15.59
CA GLU A 145 15.39 -16.70 17.01
C GLU A 145 14.60 -15.42 17.35
N GLU A 146 15.05 -14.27 16.86
CA GLU A 146 14.38 -12.97 17.09
C GLU A 146 12.96 -12.97 16.53
N VAL A 147 12.80 -13.46 15.29
CA VAL A 147 11.49 -13.55 14.62
C VAL A 147 10.55 -14.48 15.40
N GLY A 148 11.04 -15.64 15.85
CA GLY A 148 10.23 -16.57 16.65
C GLY A 148 9.81 -15.97 18.00
N ALA A 149 10.73 -15.27 18.68
CA ALA A 149 10.45 -14.61 19.96
C ALA A 149 9.44 -13.46 19.82
N GLU A 150 9.60 -12.60 18.80
CA GLU A 150 8.66 -11.53 18.50
C GLU A 150 7.29 -12.08 18.12
N GLY A 151 7.23 -13.12 17.29
CA GLY A 151 5.99 -13.79 16.89
C GLY A 151 5.18 -14.27 18.11
N LYS A 152 5.82 -14.94 19.08
CA LYS A 152 5.18 -15.36 20.33
C LYS A 152 4.63 -14.18 21.13
N ALA A 153 5.39 -13.09 21.23
CA ALA A 153 4.97 -11.90 21.96
C ALA A 153 3.74 -11.26 21.30
N LEU A 154 3.69 -11.19 19.97
CA LEU A 154 2.57 -10.63 19.22
C LEU A 154 1.31 -11.49 19.30
N VAL A 155 1.44 -12.81 19.26
CA VAL A 155 0.31 -13.72 19.49
C VAL A 155 -0.25 -13.52 20.91
N LYS A 156 0.62 -13.40 21.92
CA LYS A 156 0.21 -13.09 23.29
C LYS A 156 -0.48 -11.72 23.40
N ALA A 157 -0.11 -10.76 22.56
CA ALA A 157 -0.76 -9.46 22.45
C ALA A 157 -2.12 -9.49 21.70
N GLY A 158 -2.52 -10.65 21.16
CA GLY A 158 -3.84 -10.86 20.54
C GLY A 158 -3.85 -10.84 19.01
N PHE A 159 -2.69 -10.76 18.35
CA PHE A 159 -2.63 -10.81 16.89
C PHE A 159 -2.83 -12.24 16.37
N GLY A 160 -3.90 -12.45 15.59
CA GLY A 160 -4.18 -13.72 14.91
C GLY A 160 -3.58 -13.82 13.50
N ALA A 161 -2.92 -12.77 13.03
CA ALA A 161 -2.26 -12.72 11.72
C ALA A 161 -0.96 -11.91 11.82
N LEU A 162 0.10 -12.42 11.21
CA LEU A 162 1.43 -11.82 11.20
C LEU A 162 1.96 -11.78 9.77
N LYS A 163 2.64 -10.69 9.41
CA LYS A 163 3.29 -10.47 8.13
C LYS A 163 4.79 -10.35 8.35
N LEU A 164 5.57 -11.30 7.86
CA LEU A 164 7.02 -11.32 7.98
C LEU A 164 7.69 -10.73 6.73
N LYS A 165 8.57 -9.73 6.92
CA LYS A 165 9.46 -9.23 5.87
C LYS A 165 10.59 -10.23 5.59
N VAL A 166 10.75 -10.61 4.34
CA VAL A 166 11.77 -11.54 3.82
C VAL A 166 12.48 -10.91 2.61
N GLY A 167 13.46 -11.58 2.01
CA GLY A 167 14.15 -11.09 0.81
C GLY A 167 15.19 -9.99 1.08
N ALA A 168 15.54 -9.77 2.35
CA ALA A 168 16.66 -8.93 2.77
C ALA A 168 17.94 -9.76 3.06
N GLN A 169 17.83 -11.09 3.07
CA GLN A 169 18.87 -12.04 3.43
C GLN A 169 18.97 -13.14 2.37
N SER A 170 19.80 -14.17 2.59
CA SER A 170 19.87 -15.29 1.64
C SER A 170 18.53 -16.06 1.61
N PRO A 171 18.18 -16.69 0.47
CA PRO A 171 16.98 -17.53 0.35
C PRO A 171 16.88 -18.62 1.42
N GLU A 172 18.01 -19.20 1.84
CA GLU A 172 18.07 -20.18 2.92
C GLU A 172 17.69 -19.58 4.27
N GLN A 173 18.22 -18.40 4.59
CA GLN A 173 17.92 -17.68 5.83
C GLN A 173 16.44 -17.24 5.87
N ASP A 174 15.87 -16.84 4.73
CA ASP A 174 14.44 -16.56 4.63
C ASP A 174 13.59 -17.80 4.95
N VAL A 175 13.95 -18.98 4.43
CA VAL A 175 13.26 -20.24 4.76
C VAL A 175 13.37 -20.57 6.24
N GLU A 176 14.55 -20.38 6.85
CA GLU A 176 14.77 -20.59 8.28
C GLU A 176 13.91 -19.66 9.15
N MET A 177 13.82 -18.37 8.81
CA MET A 177 12.95 -17.42 9.52
C MET A 177 11.48 -17.83 9.43
N ILE A 178 11.01 -18.23 8.24
CA ILE A 178 9.61 -18.64 8.04
C ILE A 178 9.31 -19.89 8.89
N ALA A 179 10.22 -20.87 8.88
CA ALA A 179 10.10 -22.10 9.66
C ALA A 179 10.03 -21.80 11.16
N ALA A 180 10.96 -20.99 11.67
CA ALA A 180 11.03 -20.61 13.07
C ALA A 180 9.79 -19.83 13.52
N LEU A 181 9.29 -18.91 12.69
CA LEU A 181 8.05 -18.19 12.97
C LEU A 181 6.87 -19.16 13.09
N ARG A 182 6.71 -20.06 12.11
CA ARG A 182 5.62 -21.04 12.11
C ARG A 182 5.68 -21.96 13.34
N GLU A 183 6.85 -22.48 13.68
CA GLU A 183 7.06 -23.30 14.87
C GLU A 183 6.68 -22.53 16.14
N ALA A 184 7.11 -21.27 16.23
CA ALA A 184 6.91 -20.43 17.40
C ALA A 184 5.43 -20.06 17.65
N VAL A 185 4.66 -19.83 16.59
CA VAL A 185 3.28 -19.30 16.66
C VAL A 185 2.18 -20.36 16.45
N GLY A 186 2.56 -21.57 16.02
CA GLY A 186 1.64 -22.68 15.78
C GLY A 186 0.79 -22.52 14.50
N GLY A 187 0.00 -23.54 14.17
CA GLY A 187 -0.73 -23.63 12.90
C GLY A 187 -1.99 -22.76 12.77
N GLN A 188 -2.49 -22.15 13.86
CA GLN A 188 -3.72 -21.35 13.81
C GLN A 188 -3.50 -19.90 13.38
N VAL A 189 -2.28 -19.39 13.53
CA VAL A 189 -1.93 -18.00 13.18
C VAL A 189 -1.76 -17.91 11.66
N ARG A 190 -2.41 -16.91 11.06
CA ARG A 190 -2.26 -16.65 9.61
C ARG A 190 -0.91 -15.97 9.36
N LEU A 191 -0.08 -16.58 8.52
CA LEU A 191 1.23 -16.03 8.18
C LEU A 191 1.23 -15.50 6.75
N ILE A 192 1.70 -14.28 6.59
CA ILE A 192 1.96 -13.62 5.32
C ILE A 192 3.47 -13.42 5.22
N ILE A 193 4.05 -13.63 4.05
CA ILE A 193 5.43 -13.22 3.78
C ILE A 193 5.44 -12.13 2.72
N ASP A 194 6.35 -11.18 2.83
CA ASP A 194 6.50 -10.08 1.87
C ASP A 194 7.98 -9.86 1.58
N ALA A 195 8.35 -10.11 0.32
CA ALA A 195 9.73 -9.99 -0.13
C ALA A 195 10.05 -8.60 -0.68
N ASN A 196 9.05 -7.74 -0.86
CA ASN A 196 9.19 -6.42 -1.51
C ASN A 196 10.00 -6.48 -2.82
N GLY A 197 9.74 -7.50 -3.63
CA GLY A 197 10.43 -7.78 -4.88
C GLY A 197 11.92 -8.11 -4.74
N GLY A 198 12.38 -8.50 -3.55
CA GLY A 198 13.79 -8.73 -3.23
C GLY A 198 14.39 -9.99 -3.84
N TRP A 199 13.58 -10.95 -4.29
CA TRP A 199 14.07 -12.18 -4.90
C TRP A 199 14.05 -12.15 -6.42
N MET A 200 15.14 -12.55 -7.04
CA MET A 200 15.09 -12.97 -8.43
C MET A 200 14.23 -14.24 -8.57
N TYR A 201 13.71 -14.49 -9.77
CA TYR A 201 12.77 -15.59 -10.03
C TYR A 201 13.18 -16.95 -9.44
N HIS A 202 14.47 -17.32 -9.56
CA HIS A 202 14.97 -18.61 -9.09
C HIS A 202 15.01 -18.71 -7.56
N GLU A 203 15.32 -17.62 -6.88
CA GLU A 203 15.32 -17.50 -5.42
C GLU A 203 13.88 -17.59 -4.89
N ALA A 204 12.96 -16.83 -5.49
CA ALA A 204 11.54 -16.89 -5.14
C ALA A 204 10.97 -18.31 -5.31
N LEU A 205 11.30 -18.98 -6.42
CA LEU A 205 10.88 -20.35 -6.65
C LEU A 205 11.45 -21.33 -5.61
N TYR A 206 12.71 -21.14 -5.21
CA TYR A 206 13.34 -21.93 -4.17
C TYR A 206 12.65 -21.75 -2.82
N VAL A 207 12.51 -20.50 -2.35
CA VAL A 207 11.92 -20.18 -1.04
C VAL A 207 10.47 -20.67 -0.96
N LEU A 208 9.64 -20.34 -1.95
CA LEU A 208 8.21 -20.66 -1.92
C LEU A 208 7.95 -22.17 -1.97
N ARG A 209 8.78 -22.95 -2.66
CA ARG A 209 8.68 -24.42 -2.64
C ARG A 209 9.05 -25.01 -1.29
N LYS A 210 10.09 -24.49 -0.64
CA LYS A 210 10.49 -24.94 0.70
C LYS A 210 9.48 -24.51 1.77
N ALA A 211 8.88 -23.33 1.59
CA ALA A 211 7.93 -22.76 2.52
C ALA A 211 6.49 -23.27 2.36
N ALA A 212 6.19 -24.04 1.30
CA ALA A 212 4.85 -24.58 1.03
C ALA A 212 4.27 -25.40 2.20
N GLN A 213 5.13 -26.06 2.98
CA GLN A 213 4.73 -26.85 4.16
C GLN A 213 4.30 -26.00 5.37
N TYR A 214 4.53 -24.68 5.36
CA TYR A 214 4.29 -23.80 6.52
C TYR A 214 2.93 -23.10 6.47
N ASP A 215 1.99 -23.54 5.62
CA ASP A 215 0.61 -23.02 5.53
C ASP A 215 0.58 -21.48 5.47
N LEU A 216 1.29 -20.91 4.49
CA LEU A 216 1.30 -19.48 4.27
C LEU A 216 -0.04 -19.03 3.68
N LEU A 217 -0.62 -17.97 4.25
CA LEU A 217 -1.84 -17.36 3.73
C LEU A 217 -1.60 -16.79 2.33
N LEU A 218 -0.47 -16.11 2.14
CA LEU A 218 -0.02 -15.58 0.84
C LEU A 218 1.46 -15.17 0.90
N ALA A 219 2.06 -15.03 -0.28
CA ALA A 219 3.33 -14.36 -0.53
C ALA A 219 3.08 -13.06 -1.32
N GLU A 220 3.48 -11.93 -0.74
CA GLU A 220 3.37 -10.60 -1.30
C GLU A 220 4.65 -10.23 -2.06
N GLN A 221 4.46 -9.76 -3.30
CA GLN A 221 5.49 -9.30 -4.22
C GLN A 221 6.83 -10.07 -4.10
N PRO A 222 6.89 -11.36 -4.44
CA PRO A 222 8.12 -12.14 -4.35
C PRO A 222 9.23 -11.62 -5.28
N VAL A 223 8.87 -11.24 -6.52
CA VAL A 223 9.83 -10.84 -7.57
C VAL A 223 9.79 -9.34 -7.86
N PRO A 224 10.82 -8.75 -8.51
CA PRO A 224 10.88 -7.32 -8.79
C PRO A 224 9.61 -6.78 -9.46
N TRP A 225 9.23 -5.57 -9.09
CA TRP A 225 7.95 -4.94 -9.47
C TRP A 225 7.70 -4.89 -10.98
N TRP A 226 8.76 -4.83 -11.79
CA TRP A 226 8.68 -4.77 -13.25
C TRP A 226 8.45 -6.15 -13.90
N ASP A 227 8.69 -7.27 -13.21
CA ASP A 227 8.60 -8.64 -13.78
C ASP A 227 7.21 -9.27 -13.58
N ILE A 228 6.16 -8.64 -14.12
CA ILE A 228 4.79 -9.20 -14.08
C ILE A 228 4.74 -10.59 -14.74
N ASP A 229 5.51 -10.81 -15.81
CA ASP A 229 5.59 -12.13 -16.45
C ASP A 229 6.28 -13.17 -15.55
N GLY A 230 7.30 -12.77 -14.79
CA GLY A 230 7.93 -13.61 -13.78
C GLY A 230 7.01 -13.97 -12.65
N LEU A 231 6.19 -13.03 -12.20
CA LEU A 231 5.14 -13.27 -11.22
C LEU A 231 4.15 -14.32 -11.74
N ALA A 232 3.69 -14.20 -12.98
CA ALA A 232 2.83 -15.20 -13.63
C ALA A 232 3.50 -16.57 -13.79
N ARG A 233 4.78 -16.60 -14.22
CA ARG A 233 5.57 -17.84 -14.30
C ARG A 233 5.77 -18.50 -12.94
N LEU A 234 5.84 -17.71 -11.87
CA LEU A 234 6.04 -18.19 -10.50
C LEU A 234 4.75 -18.76 -9.94
N ARG A 235 3.63 -18.03 -10.07
CA ARG A 235 2.30 -18.45 -9.62
C ARG A 235 1.90 -19.82 -10.15
N ARG A 236 2.22 -20.12 -11.41
CA ARG A 236 1.96 -21.44 -12.04
C ARG A 236 2.80 -22.61 -11.47
N LYS A 237 3.78 -22.36 -10.59
CA LYS A 237 4.75 -23.36 -10.13
C LYS A 237 4.77 -23.57 -8.61
N VAL A 238 3.95 -22.82 -7.87
CA VAL A 238 3.92 -22.84 -6.41
C VAL A 238 2.47 -22.88 -5.93
N ASP A 239 2.24 -23.50 -4.79
CA ASP A 239 0.89 -23.61 -4.21
C ASP A 239 0.54 -22.44 -3.27
N VAL A 240 1.54 -21.65 -2.87
CA VAL A 240 1.34 -20.47 -2.03
C VAL A 240 0.69 -19.35 -2.86
N PRO A 241 -0.45 -18.78 -2.44
CA PRO A 241 -1.09 -17.69 -3.17
C PRO A 241 -0.16 -16.49 -3.31
N ILE A 242 -0.09 -15.93 -4.52
CA ILE A 242 0.78 -14.79 -4.83
C ILE A 242 -0.06 -13.52 -4.92
N PHE A 243 0.32 -12.48 -4.18
CA PHE A 243 -0.32 -11.17 -4.24
C PHE A 243 0.66 -10.14 -4.80
N ALA A 244 0.22 -9.35 -5.77
CA ALA A 244 1.01 -8.26 -6.30
C ALA A 244 0.84 -7.00 -5.43
N ASP A 245 1.94 -6.37 -5.06
CA ASP A 245 1.95 -5.04 -4.42
C ASP A 245 2.61 -4.03 -5.36
N GLU A 246 3.94 -3.94 -5.34
CA GLU A 246 4.73 -2.99 -6.14
C GLU A 246 4.42 -3.08 -7.64
N SER A 247 4.15 -4.28 -8.17
CA SER A 247 3.77 -4.46 -9.58
C SER A 247 2.46 -3.77 -9.95
N ALA A 248 1.56 -3.54 -9.00
CA ALA A 248 0.29 -2.86 -9.22
C ALA A 248 0.39 -1.38 -8.81
N ALA A 249 0.95 -0.54 -9.70
CA ALA A 249 1.11 0.91 -9.45
C ALA A 249 0.10 1.82 -10.18
N GLU A 250 -0.56 1.30 -11.22
CA GLU A 250 -1.57 2.01 -12.02
C GLU A 250 -2.69 1.04 -12.41
N LEU A 251 -3.84 1.56 -12.82
CA LEU A 251 -4.95 0.72 -13.27
C LEU A 251 -4.55 -0.16 -14.48
N ALA A 252 -3.68 0.34 -15.35
CA ALA A 252 -3.14 -0.44 -16.47
C ALA A 252 -2.30 -1.65 -16.00
N HIS A 253 -1.55 -1.52 -14.90
CA HIS A 253 -0.82 -2.64 -14.32
C HIS A 253 -1.78 -3.67 -13.70
N VAL A 254 -2.85 -3.22 -13.05
CA VAL A 254 -3.91 -4.11 -12.55
C VAL A 254 -4.51 -4.93 -13.70
N LEU A 255 -4.82 -4.30 -14.83
CA LEU A 255 -5.30 -4.99 -16.03
C LEU A 255 -4.28 -6.02 -16.54
N GLN A 256 -3.00 -5.65 -16.65
CA GLN A 256 -1.95 -6.59 -17.07
C GLN A 256 -1.81 -7.79 -16.12
N ILE A 257 -1.90 -7.56 -14.81
CA ILE A 257 -1.84 -8.63 -13.81
C ILE A 257 -3.02 -9.60 -13.98
N ILE A 258 -4.21 -9.07 -14.23
CA ILE A 258 -5.42 -9.87 -14.48
C ILE A 258 -5.27 -10.65 -15.80
N GLU A 259 -4.94 -9.98 -16.90
CA GLU A 259 -4.83 -10.57 -18.25
C GLU A 259 -3.79 -11.69 -18.33
N ARG A 260 -2.71 -11.56 -17.56
CA ARG A 260 -1.60 -12.54 -17.53
C ARG A 260 -1.76 -13.58 -16.43
N GLU A 261 -2.85 -13.50 -15.66
CA GLU A 261 -3.11 -14.31 -14.46
C GLU A 261 -1.90 -14.31 -13.51
N ALA A 262 -1.29 -13.13 -13.33
CA ALA A 262 0.02 -13.00 -12.71
C ALA A 262 0.00 -13.13 -11.18
N ALA A 263 -1.14 -12.85 -10.55
CA ALA A 263 -1.32 -12.92 -9.11
C ALA A 263 -2.73 -13.42 -8.77
N ASP A 264 -2.88 -14.04 -7.60
CA ASP A 264 -4.17 -14.43 -7.01
C ASP A 264 -4.90 -13.24 -6.38
N GLY A 265 -4.17 -12.17 -6.08
CA GLY A 265 -4.73 -10.96 -5.50
C GLY A 265 -3.82 -9.74 -5.61
N LEU A 266 -4.30 -8.61 -5.10
CA LEU A 266 -3.63 -7.32 -5.17
C LEU A 266 -3.61 -6.68 -3.78
N PHE A 267 -2.47 -6.10 -3.40
CA PHE A 267 -2.42 -5.14 -2.30
C PHE A 267 -2.81 -3.76 -2.81
N LEU A 268 -4.05 -3.38 -2.49
CA LEU A 268 -4.52 -2.02 -2.71
C LEU A 268 -3.97 -1.11 -1.62
N LYS A 269 -3.11 -0.17 -2.02
CA LYS A 269 -2.72 0.97 -1.20
C LYS A 269 -3.24 2.23 -1.87
N ILE A 270 -4.08 2.98 -1.16
CA ILE A 270 -4.72 4.19 -1.68
C ILE A 270 -3.69 5.22 -2.21
N PRO A 271 -2.51 5.43 -1.55
CA PRO A 271 -1.50 6.35 -2.05
C PRO A 271 -0.96 5.94 -3.42
N LYS A 272 -0.75 4.63 -3.62
CA LYS A 272 -0.22 4.04 -4.85
C LYS A 272 -1.18 4.23 -6.02
N ALA A 273 -2.47 4.04 -5.76
CA ALA A 273 -3.51 4.19 -6.77
C ALA A 273 -3.79 5.66 -7.12
N GLY A 274 -3.33 6.61 -6.32
CA GLY A 274 -3.54 8.04 -6.55
C GLY A 274 -4.82 8.60 -5.95
N GLY A 275 -5.35 7.99 -4.88
CA GLY A 275 -6.53 8.48 -4.18
C GLY A 275 -7.66 7.46 -4.04
N ILE A 276 -8.65 7.78 -3.22
CA ILE A 276 -9.85 6.97 -2.97
C ILE A 276 -10.63 6.80 -4.29
N LEU A 277 -10.76 7.86 -5.08
CA LEU A 277 -11.51 7.81 -6.35
C LEU A 277 -10.91 6.79 -7.32
N LYS A 278 -9.60 6.87 -7.58
CA LYS A 278 -8.89 5.92 -8.47
C LYS A 278 -8.89 4.51 -7.87
N SER A 279 -8.76 4.37 -6.55
CA SER A 279 -8.80 3.07 -5.85
C SER A 279 -10.12 2.32 -6.08
N ARG A 280 -11.26 3.01 -6.11
CA ARG A 280 -12.56 2.38 -6.42
C ARG A 280 -12.58 1.72 -7.79
N ARG A 281 -11.89 2.32 -8.78
CA ARG A 281 -11.78 1.76 -10.14
C ARG A 281 -10.98 0.46 -10.14
N TRP A 282 -9.91 0.41 -9.35
CA TRP A 282 -9.11 -0.82 -9.20
C TRP A 282 -9.95 -1.93 -8.59
N VAL A 283 -10.67 -1.64 -7.51
CA VAL A 283 -11.58 -2.62 -6.87
C VAL A 283 -12.64 -3.10 -7.85
N ALA A 284 -13.29 -2.20 -8.59
CA ALA A 284 -14.33 -2.56 -9.55
C ALA A 284 -13.80 -3.48 -10.66
N VAL A 285 -12.60 -3.18 -11.20
CA VAL A 285 -11.96 -4.01 -12.22
C VAL A 285 -11.56 -5.37 -11.67
N ALA A 286 -10.94 -5.43 -10.49
CA ALA A 286 -10.55 -6.68 -9.85
C ALA A 286 -11.76 -7.57 -9.54
N GLN A 287 -12.86 -6.98 -9.03
CA GLN A 287 -14.11 -7.70 -8.79
C GLN A 287 -14.76 -8.21 -10.08
N ALA A 288 -14.71 -7.42 -11.15
CA ALA A 288 -15.26 -7.82 -12.45
C ALA A 288 -14.44 -8.96 -13.10
N ALA A 289 -13.13 -8.99 -12.87
CA ALA A 289 -12.26 -10.06 -13.34
C ALA A 289 -12.47 -11.36 -12.57
N ASN A 290 -12.79 -11.29 -11.27
CA ASN A 290 -13.03 -12.44 -10.41
C ASN A 290 -14.42 -13.10 -10.58
N ARG A 291 -15.01 -13.05 -11.78
CA ARG A 291 -16.36 -13.60 -12.05
C ARG A 291 -16.33 -15.13 -12.24
N ALA A 292 -16.09 -15.86 -11.16
CA ALA A 292 -16.69 -17.15 -10.80
C ALA A 292 -16.26 -17.55 -9.38
N GLY A 293 -17.00 -17.07 -8.37
CA GLY A 293 -16.83 -17.43 -6.95
C GLY A 293 -17.34 -16.36 -6.00
#